data_AF-A0A8H2M596-F1
#
_entry.id   AF-A0A8H2M596-F1
#
_cell.length_a   1.000
_cell.length_b   1.000
_cell.length_c   1.000
_cell.angle_alpha   90.00
_cell.angle_beta   90.00
_cell.angle_gamma   90.00
#
_symmetry.space_group_name_H-M   'P 1'
#
loop_
_entity.id
_entity.type
_entity.pdbx_description
1 polymer ?
#
loop_
_entity_poly.entity_id
_entity_poly.type
_entity_poly.pdbx_seq_one_letter_code
_entity_poly.pdbx_strand_id
1 'polypeptide(L)'
;MEKYLINDLNISGYKKIITLLDYREKISACLKELKLLSTFRGKVLVDTALVSGINSYRFIEIEVNKDGSLNLNNYSYSEVNKDILKIANSIIKKEPVWLKNSILTNSQKELLATY
;
A
#
# COMPACT_ATOMS: atom_id res chain seq x y z
N MET A 1 4.42 -14.23 9.47
CA MET A 1 4.63 -12.76 9.51
C MET A 1 3.54 -12.12 8.68
N GLU A 2 2.99 -11.00 9.12
CA GLU A 2 1.97 -10.27 8.34
C GLU A 2 2.58 -9.74 7.04
N LYS A 3 1.90 -9.92 5.91
CA LYS A 3 2.41 -9.52 4.58
C LYS A 3 1.96 -8.10 4.19
N TYR A 4 0.87 -7.63 4.77
CA TYR A 4 0.22 -6.36 4.45
C TYR A 4 -0.67 -5.87 5.60
N LEU A 5 -0.97 -4.57 5.59
CA LEU A 5 -2.04 -3.95 6.39
C LEU A 5 -3.14 -3.43 5.49
N ILE A 6 -4.38 -3.43 5.99
CA ILE A 6 -5.53 -2.82 5.31
C ILE A 6 -6.09 -1.75 6.23
N ASN A 7 -6.09 -0.50 5.77
CA ASN A 7 -6.64 0.64 6.50
C ASN A 7 -7.73 1.32 5.68
N ASP A 8 -8.70 1.90 6.37
CA ASP A 8 -9.66 2.80 5.74
C ASP A 8 -8.97 4.10 5.33
N LEU A 9 -9.28 4.59 4.14
CA LEU A 9 -8.73 5.82 3.58
C LEU A 9 -9.83 6.87 3.39
N ASN A 10 -10.96 6.50 2.79
CA ASN A 10 -12.16 7.33 2.60
C ASN A 10 -11.90 8.77 2.12
N ILE A 11 -10.91 8.98 1.26
CA ILE A 11 -10.55 10.28 0.68
C ILE A 11 -10.21 10.13 -0.80
N SER A 12 -10.53 11.16 -1.60
CA SER A 12 -10.22 11.26 -3.03
C SER A 12 -10.66 10.03 -3.85
N GLY A 13 -11.82 9.47 -3.52
CA GLY A 13 -12.40 8.32 -4.22
C GLY A 13 -11.85 6.95 -3.79
N TYR A 14 -10.82 6.90 -2.95
CA TYR A 14 -10.32 5.65 -2.37
C TYR A 14 -10.98 5.36 -1.05
N LYS A 15 -11.51 4.14 -0.91
CA LYS A 15 -12.10 3.67 0.36
C LYS A 15 -11.07 3.04 1.28
N LYS A 16 -10.09 2.32 0.71
CA LYS A 16 -9.07 1.59 1.46
C LYS A 16 -7.69 1.79 0.87
N ILE A 17 -6.69 1.73 1.75
CA ILE A 17 -5.27 1.63 1.41
C ILE A 17 -4.72 0.32 1.95
N ILE A 18 -3.94 -0.38 1.12
CA ILE A 18 -3.28 -1.64 1.45
C ILE A 18 -1.77 -1.37 1.50
N THR A 19 -1.15 -1.45 2.67
CA THR A 19 0.30 -1.22 2.81
C THR A 19 1.03 -2.54 2.79
N LEU A 20 1.92 -2.76 1.83
CA LEU A 20 2.74 -3.98 1.76
C LEU A 20 3.94 -3.84 2.71
N LEU A 21 4.18 -4.87 3.53
CA LEU A 21 5.15 -4.80 4.62
C LEU A 21 6.46 -5.53 4.31
N ASP A 22 6.37 -6.73 3.74
CA ASP A 22 7.52 -7.62 3.57
C ASP A 22 8.11 -7.53 2.17
N TYR A 23 9.32 -6.94 2.07
CA TYR A 23 10.02 -6.80 0.79
C TYR A 23 10.50 -8.11 0.17
N ARG A 24 10.54 -9.19 0.96
CA ARG A 24 10.96 -10.52 0.48
C ARG A 24 9.86 -11.20 -0.32
N GLU A 25 8.61 -10.80 -0.11
CA GLU A 25 7.46 -11.30 -0.83
C GLU A 25 7.30 -10.58 -2.17
N LYS A 26 7.00 -11.35 -3.23
CA LYS A 26 6.66 -10.75 -4.52
C LYS A 26 5.34 -9.99 -4.37
N ILE A 27 5.30 -8.72 -4.80
CA ILE A 27 4.09 -7.88 -4.79
C ILE A 27 2.90 -8.64 -5.38
N SER A 28 3.08 -9.27 -6.55
CA SER A 28 2.01 -10.03 -7.22
C SER A 28 1.51 -11.23 -6.43
N ALA A 29 2.37 -11.90 -5.65
CA ALA A 29 1.96 -13.01 -4.79
C ALA A 29 1.10 -12.49 -3.62
N CYS A 30 1.56 -11.42 -2.98
CA CYS A 30 0.83 -10.76 -1.90
C CYS A 30 -0.56 -10.27 -2.35
N LEU A 31 -0.63 -9.62 -3.52
CA LEU A 31 -1.90 -9.11 -4.08
C LEU A 31 -2.85 -10.22 -4.55
N LYS A 32 -2.36 -11.42 -4.92
CA LYS A 32 -3.21 -12.56 -5.28
C LYS A 32 -3.93 -13.17 -4.08
N GLU A 33 -3.28 -13.17 -2.92
CA GLU A 33 -3.84 -13.71 -1.67
C GLU A 33 -4.86 -12.76 -1.03
N LEU A 34 -4.79 -11.47 -1.39
CA LEU A 34 -5.67 -10.42 -0.86
C LEU A 34 -7.12 -10.59 -1.34
N LYS A 35 -8.01 -10.73 -0.37
CA LYS A 35 -9.46 -10.77 -0.59
C LYS A 35 -10.18 -9.82 0.36
N LEU A 36 -10.87 -8.85 -0.21
CA LEU A 36 -11.76 -7.95 0.51
C LEU A 36 -13.15 -8.56 0.65
N LEU A 37 -13.99 -7.93 1.47
CA LEU A 37 -15.39 -8.31 1.56
C LEU A 37 -16.04 -8.26 0.18
N SER A 38 -16.87 -9.26 -0.14
CA SER A 38 -17.57 -9.36 -1.43
C SER A 38 -18.59 -8.23 -1.65
N THR A 39 -18.87 -7.40 -0.64
CA THR A 39 -19.67 -6.19 -0.72
C THR A 39 -18.84 -4.96 -1.09
N PHE A 40 -17.51 -5.02 -1.00
CA PHE A 40 -16.64 -3.92 -1.39
C PHE A 40 -16.71 -3.69 -2.91
N ARG A 41 -16.88 -2.43 -3.29
CA ARG A 41 -16.92 -1.99 -4.68
C ARG A 41 -16.07 -0.75 -4.84
N GLY A 42 -15.36 -0.68 -5.95
CA GLY A 42 -14.50 0.44 -6.34
C GLY A 42 -13.04 0.04 -6.40
N LYS A 43 -12.17 1.05 -6.30
CA LYS A 43 -10.72 0.89 -6.36
C LYS A 43 -10.10 0.94 -4.97
N VAL A 44 -8.98 0.27 -4.83
CA VAL A 44 -8.08 0.38 -3.68
C VAL A 44 -6.77 0.97 -4.10
N LEU A 45 -6.12 1.62 -3.14
CA LEU A 45 -4.76 2.09 -3.27
C LEU A 45 -3.82 1.09 -2.57
N VAL A 46 -2.77 0.65 -3.23
CA VAL A 46 -1.72 -0.16 -2.63
C VAL A 46 -0.50 0.71 -2.41
N ASP A 47 -0.02 0.83 -1.18
CA ASP A 47 1.25 1.46 -0.86
C ASP A 47 2.36 0.40 -0.81
N THR A 48 3.35 0.56 -1.66
CA THR A 48 4.48 -0.36 -1.81
C THR A 48 5.79 0.24 -1.32
N ALA A 49 5.78 1.36 -0.59
CA ALA A 49 7.00 2.05 -0.15
C ALA A 49 8.04 1.13 0.50
N LEU A 50 7.63 0.20 1.36
CA LEU A 50 8.55 -0.69 2.06
C LEU A 50 9.12 -1.82 1.17
N VAL A 51 8.51 -2.04 -0.01
CA VAL A 51 8.82 -3.14 -0.92
C VAL A 51 9.46 -2.68 -2.23
N SER A 52 9.06 -1.52 -2.76
CA SER A 52 9.53 -0.95 -4.05
C SER A 52 10.20 0.43 -3.92
N GLY A 53 10.15 1.04 -2.74
CA GLY A 53 10.76 2.31 -2.44
C GLY A 53 9.80 3.51 -2.54
N ILE A 54 10.26 4.68 -2.10
CA ILE A 54 9.52 5.94 -2.24
C ILE A 54 9.89 6.56 -3.59
N ASN A 55 9.14 6.22 -4.64
CA ASN A 55 9.31 6.71 -6.01
C ASN A 55 7.96 6.73 -6.76
N SER A 56 7.98 6.94 -8.07
CA SER A 56 6.78 6.98 -8.94
C SER A 56 6.01 5.66 -9.00
N TYR A 57 6.57 4.55 -8.52
CA TYR A 57 5.94 3.24 -8.47
C TYR A 57 5.39 2.88 -7.08
N ARG A 58 5.49 3.80 -6.10
CA ARG A 58 5.06 3.57 -4.72
C ARG A 58 3.59 3.17 -4.64
N PHE A 59 2.71 3.90 -5.32
CA PHE A 59 1.27 3.70 -5.20
C PHE A 59 0.70 3.03 -6.43
N ILE A 60 -0.05 1.96 -6.21
CA ILE A 60 -0.73 1.20 -7.26
C ILE A 60 -2.24 1.30 -7.02
N GLU A 61 -2.97 1.77 -8.02
CA GLU A 61 -4.42 1.74 -8.02
C GLU A 61 -4.90 0.42 -8.66
N ILE A 62 -5.79 -0.29 -7.96
CA ILE A 62 -6.32 -1.57 -8.43
C ILE A 62 -7.83 -1.62 -8.23
N GLU A 63 -8.55 -2.07 -9.27
CA GLU A 63 -9.98 -2.34 -9.18
C GLU A 63 -10.27 -3.65 -8.44
N VAL A 64 -11.36 -3.67 -7.67
CA VAL A 64 -11.77 -4.87 -6.93
C VAL A 64 -12.87 -5.60 -7.71
N ASN A 65 -12.65 -6.89 -7.95
CA ASN A 65 -13.61 -7.78 -8.60
C ASN A 65 -14.86 -7.98 -7.73
N LYS A 66 -15.95 -8.47 -8.35
CA LYS A 66 -17.23 -8.72 -7.65
C LYS A 66 -17.11 -9.71 -6.48
N ASP A 67 -16.16 -10.63 -6.55
CA ASP A 67 -15.88 -11.64 -5.53
C ASP A 67 -14.98 -11.14 -4.39
N GLY A 68 -14.54 -9.87 -4.46
CA GLY A 68 -13.66 -9.24 -3.47
C GLY A 68 -12.16 -9.40 -3.75
N SER A 69 -11.77 -10.15 -4.79
CA SER A 69 -10.36 -10.24 -5.20
C SER A 69 -9.89 -8.99 -5.94
N LEU A 70 -8.58 -8.76 -5.97
CA LEU A 70 -7.98 -7.63 -6.70
C LEU A 70 -7.82 -7.98 -8.20
N ASN A 71 -8.20 -7.08 -9.10
CA ASN A 71 -8.04 -7.27 -10.54
C ASN A 71 -6.60 -6.97 -10.99
N LEU A 72 -5.72 -7.96 -10.85
CA LEU A 72 -4.29 -7.80 -11.18
C LEU A 72 -3.99 -7.67 -12.68
N ASN A 73 -4.99 -7.86 -13.54
CA ASN A 73 -4.87 -7.61 -14.98
C ASN A 73 -5.15 -6.15 -15.34
N ASN A 74 -5.70 -5.36 -14.41
CA ASN A 74 -6.05 -3.96 -14.62
C ASN A 74 -5.63 -3.12 -13.41
N TYR A 75 -4.39 -2.63 -13.45
CA TYR A 75 -3.84 -1.72 -12.44
C TYR A 75 -3.06 -0.59 -13.10
N SER A 76 -2.89 0.50 -12.36
CA SER A 76 -2.07 1.64 -12.77
C SER A 76 -1.22 2.14 -11.62
N TYR A 77 -0.06 2.71 -11.93
CA TYR A 77 0.67 3.51 -10.97
C TYR A 77 0.02 4.89 -10.86
N SER A 78 -0.13 5.38 -9.63
CA SER A 78 -0.85 6.62 -9.35
C SER A 78 0.00 7.57 -8.51
N GLU A 79 0.01 8.84 -8.88
CA GLU A 79 0.47 9.89 -7.97
C GLU A 79 -0.69 10.28 -7.04
N VAL A 80 -0.41 10.35 -5.76
CA VAL A 80 -1.42 10.65 -4.74
C VAL A 80 -1.23 12.06 -4.21
N ASN A 81 -2.32 12.69 -3.78
CA ASN A 81 -2.24 14.00 -3.14
C ASN A 81 -1.55 13.95 -1.78
N LYS A 82 -1.23 15.14 -1.25
CA LYS A 82 -0.51 15.30 0.02
C LYS A 82 -1.24 14.68 1.22
N ASP A 83 -2.57 14.61 1.20
CA ASP A 83 -3.33 14.08 2.34
C ASP A 83 -3.27 12.56 2.39
N ILE A 84 -3.41 11.89 1.24
CA ILE A 84 -3.16 10.44 1.12
C ILE A 84 -1.72 10.13 1.52
N LEU A 85 -0.75 10.91 1.04
CA LEU A 85 0.67 10.70 1.36
C LEU A 85 0.94 10.77 2.87
N LYS A 86 0.33 11.74 3.57
CA LYS A 86 0.43 11.86 5.05
C LYS A 86 -0.15 10.63 5.75
N ILE A 87 -1.33 10.17 5.33
CA ILE A 87 -1.98 8.98 5.91
C ILE A 87 -1.10 7.74 5.69
N ALA A 88 -0.63 7.54 4.46
CA ALA A 88 0.23 6.42 4.09
C ALA A 88 1.53 6.39 4.91
N ASN A 89 2.20 7.55 5.06
CA ASN A 89 3.39 7.67 5.89
C ASN A 89 3.08 7.40 7.38
N SER A 90 1.94 7.88 7.88
CA SER A 90 1.51 7.64 9.27
C SER A 90 1.26 6.15 9.55
N ILE A 91 0.72 5.40 8.57
CA ILE A 91 0.57 3.95 8.68
C ILE A 91 1.95 3.29 8.80
N ILE A 92 2.87 3.60 7.89
CA ILE A 92 4.22 3.01 7.91
C ILE A 92 4.98 3.34 9.20
N LYS A 93 4.85 4.56 9.72
CA LYS A 93 5.53 4.99 10.95
C LYS A 93 5.11 4.16 12.17
N LYS A 94 3.88 3.65 12.19
CA LYS A 94 3.38 2.76 13.25
C LYS A 94 3.96 1.35 13.16
N GLU A 95 4.68 1.05 12.07
CA GLU A 95 5.30 -0.24 11.78
C GLU A 95 6.85 -0.17 11.79
N PRO A 96 7.49 0.20 12.92
CA PRO A 96 8.92 0.49 12.97
C PRO A 96 9.80 -0.72 12.65
N VAL A 97 9.34 -1.94 12.96
CA VAL A 97 10.05 -3.18 12.63
C VAL A 97 10.13 -3.36 11.12
N TRP A 98 9.02 -3.12 10.41
CA TRP A 98 8.95 -3.21 8.96
C TRP A 98 9.70 -2.07 8.28
N LEU A 99 9.54 -0.84 8.77
CA LEU A 99 10.27 0.32 8.27
C LEU A 99 11.79 0.10 8.37
N LYS A 100 12.30 -0.34 9.52
CA LYS A 100 13.73 -0.58 9.74
C LYS A 100 14.30 -1.64 8.78
N ASN A 101 13.56 -2.71 8.56
CA ASN A 101 13.99 -3.85 7.75
C ASN A 101 13.53 -3.79 6.28
N SER A 102 13.04 -2.64 5.81
CA SER A 102 12.65 -2.43 4.42
C SER A 102 13.84 -2.13 3.51
N ILE A 103 13.57 -2.13 2.20
CA ILE A 103 14.56 -1.77 1.15
C ILE A 103 14.91 -0.28 1.10
N LEU A 104 14.26 0.54 1.93
CA LEU A 104 14.47 1.98 1.94
C LEU A 104 15.89 2.34 2.38
N THR A 105 16.43 3.41 1.80
CA THR A 105 17.66 4.04 2.27
C THR A 105 17.47 4.64 3.66
N ASN A 106 18.55 4.86 4.41
CA ASN A 106 18.48 5.48 5.74
C ASN A 106 17.80 6.85 5.69
N SER A 107 18.09 7.67 4.67
CA SER A 107 17.45 8.99 4.48
C SER A 107 15.94 8.88 4.25
N GLN A 108 15.47 7.90 3.47
CA GLN A 108 14.04 7.64 3.29
C GLN A 108 13.37 7.15 4.58
N LYS A 109 14.07 6.32 5.38
CA LYS A 109 13.57 5.86 6.68
C LYS A 109 13.43 7.03 7.66
N GLU A 110 14.42 7.91 7.72
CA GLU A 110 14.38 9.13 8.55
C GLU A 110 13.26 10.06 8.12
N LEU A 111 13.08 10.27 6.81
CA LEU A 111 11.96 11.05 6.26
C LEU A 111 10.62 10.50 6.77
N LEU A 112 10.39 9.19 6.66
CA LEU A 112 9.14 8.55 7.11
C LEU A 112 8.98 8.54 8.64
N ALA A 113 10.08 8.51 9.40
CA ALA A 113 10.05 8.51 10.86
C ALA A 113 9.76 9.92 11.43
N THR A 114 10.08 10.98 10.69
CA THR A 114 9.99 12.37 11.16
C THR A 114 8.59 12.98 11.00
N TYR A 115 7.85 12.63 9.94
CA TYR A 115 6.44 13.03 9.77
C TYR A 115 5.51 12.34 10.76
#